data_AF-A0A944PJW4-F1
#
_entry.id   AF-A0A944PJW4-F1
#
_cell.length_a   1.000
_cell.length_b   1.000
_cell.length_c   1.000
_cell.angle_alpha   90.00
_cell.angle_beta   90.00
_cell.angle_gamma   90.00
#
_symmetry.space_group_name_H-M   'P 1'
#
loop_
_entity.id
_entity.type
_entity.pdbx_description
1 polymer ?
#
loop_
_entity_poly.entity_id
_entity_poly.type
_entity_poly.pdbx_seq_one_letter_code
_entity_poly.pdbx_strand_id
1 'polypeptide(L)'
;MKLRTSLRAAVAAGLILATVGIGAGSASATEKDGWLTDGEFGLFCYKNQTNAVFDLYGSDSNFGDDFFKGSQSCANQLVDNYTESYLNKDVYAWTVYTGWAGQGYSATLPVGARGNTTSTFTNTISSAFFV
;
A
#
# COMPACT_ATOMS: atom_id res chain seq x y z
N MET A 1 -75.24 14.07 -26.26
CA MET A 1 -74.31 14.34 -27.39
C MET A 1 -73.06 14.97 -26.76
N LYS A 2 -71.81 14.50 -26.75
CA LYS A 2 -71.02 13.34 -27.25
C LYS A 2 -69.84 13.22 -26.24
N LEU A 3 -69.65 12.10 -25.52
CA LEU A 3 -68.66 11.02 -25.72
C LEU A 3 -67.20 11.38 -26.10
N ARG A 4 -66.30 10.95 -25.18
CA ARG A 4 -65.04 10.17 -25.37
C ARG A 4 -63.66 10.86 -25.45
N THR A 5 -62.87 10.55 -24.41
CA THR A 5 -61.56 9.86 -24.43
C THR A 5 -60.39 10.45 -25.22
N SER A 6 -59.22 10.68 -24.56
CA SER A 6 -57.96 9.92 -24.78
C SER A 6 -56.69 10.58 -24.22
N LEU A 7 -55.77 9.71 -23.76
CA LEU A 7 -54.39 9.88 -23.29
C LEU A 7 -53.47 10.85 -24.08
N ARG A 8 -52.43 11.37 -23.39
CA ARG A 8 -51.02 11.61 -23.81
C ARG A 8 -50.30 12.36 -22.67
N ALA A 9 -49.04 12.21 -22.30
CA ALA A 9 -47.91 11.39 -22.74
C ALA A 9 -46.88 11.36 -21.59
N ALA A 10 -46.07 10.30 -21.52
CA ALA A 10 -44.96 10.15 -20.59
C ALA A 10 -43.82 11.14 -20.89
N VAL A 11 -43.20 11.70 -19.85
CA VAL A 11 -41.88 12.34 -19.94
C VAL A 11 -40.95 11.61 -18.97
N ALA A 12 -40.21 10.65 -19.50
CA ALA A 12 -39.07 10.05 -18.83
C ALA A 12 -37.87 11.00 -18.98
N ALA A 13 -37.53 11.73 -17.91
CA ALA A 13 -36.27 12.46 -17.84
C ALA A 13 -35.16 11.47 -17.42
N GLY A 14 -34.52 10.86 -18.41
CA GLY A 14 -33.32 10.05 -18.19
C GLY A 14 -32.15 10.94 -17.81
N LEU A 15 -31.75 10.92 -16.55
CA LEU A 15 -30.49 11.52 -16.09
C LEU A 15 -29.35 10.60 -16.55
N ILE A 16 -28.67 10.98 -17.63
CA ILE A 16 -27.42 10.32 -18.02
C ILE A 16 -26.34 10.88 -17.10
N LEU A 17 -26.02 10.16 -16.01
CA LEU A 17 -24.78 10.40 -15.28
C LEU A 17 -23.63 9.98 -16.19
N ALA A 18 -22.95 10.96 -16.77
CA ALA A 18 -21.67 10.75 -17.41
C ALA A 18 -20.67 10.32 -16.33
N THR A 19 -20.40 9.01 -16.22
CA THR A 19 -19.24 8.52 -15.48
C THR A 19 -18.00 8.95 -16.23
N VAL A 20 -17.46 10.11 -15.85
CA VAL A 20 -16.09 10.49 -16.22
C VAL A 20 -15.19 9.45 -15.60
N GLY A 21 -14.75 8.49 -16.42
CA GLY A 21 -13.68 7.57 -16.06
C GLY A 21 -12.41 8.38 -15.89
N ILE A 22 -12.15 8.82 -14.66
CA ILE A 22 -10.84 9.32 -14.27
C ILE A 22 -9.93 8.09 -14.32
N GLY A 23 -9.26 7.89 -15.46
CA GLY A 23 -8.16 6.96 -15.55
C GLY A 23 -7.07 7.44 -14.61
N ALA A 24 -7.00 6.87 -13.41
CA ALA A 24 -5.83 6.99 -12.58
C ALA A 24 -4.67 6.38 -13.39
N GLY A 25 -3.71 7.22 -13.79
CA GLY A 25 -2.49 6.74 -14.41
C GLY A 25 -1.82 5.73 -13.48
N SER A 26 -1.18 4.71 -14.04
CA SER A 26 -0.32 3.81 -13.28
C SER A 26 0.83 4.64 -12.70
N ALA A 27 0.84 4.86 -11.38
CA ALA A 27 1.99 5.42 -10.71
C ALA A 27 3.19 4.47 -10.89
N SER A 28 4.34 5.04 -11.25
CA SER A 28 5.60 4.30 -11.35
C SER A 28 6.22 4.17 -9.96
N ALA A 29 6.88 3.04 -9.70
CA ALA A 29 7.66 2.83 -8.49
C ALA A 29 8.64 3.97 -8.25
N THR A 30 8.62 4.52 -7.03
CA THR A 30 9.45 5.62 -6.55
C THR A 30 9.76 5.35 -5.10
N GLU A 31 11.02 5.03 -4.81
CA GLU A 31 11.45 4.58 -3.49
C GLU A 31 11.11 5.58 -2.36
N LYS A 32 10.55 5.06 -1.27
CA LYS A 32 10.33 5.74 0.01
C LYS A 32 9.41 6.96 -0.09
N ASP A 33 8.41 6.91 -0.96
CA ASP A 33 7.50 8.03 -1.21
C ASP A 33 6.18 7.96 -0.42
N GLY A 34 5.91 6.80 0.22
CA GLY A 34 4.70 6.55 0.99
C GLY A 34 3.54 5.99 0.17
N TRP A 35 3.80 5.49 -1.03
CA TRP A 35 2.80 4.92 -1.92
C TRP A 35 3.26 3.61 -2.55
N LEU A 36 2.61 2.51 -2.17
CA LEU A 36 3.01 1.18 -2.67
C LEU A 36 2.44 0.89 -4.09
N THR A 37 3.29 0.98 -5.10
CA THR A 37 3.01 0.65 -6.50
C THR A 37 3.36 -0.81 -6.85
N ASP A 38 3.22 -1.19 -8.12
CA ASP A 38 3.67 -2.50 -8.60
C ASP A 38 5.19 -2.43 -8.84
N GLY A 39 5.94 -3.42 -8.38
CA GLY A 39 7.41 -3.40 -8.39
C GLY A 39 8.05 -3.00 -7.06
N GLU A 40 7.30 -2.92 -5.97
CA GLU A 40 7.80 -2.47 -4.66
C GLU A 40 7.41 -3.40 -3.51
N PHE A 41 8.24 -3.38 -2.47
CA PHE A 41 7.98 -4.05 -1.20
C PHE A 41 7.55 -3.04 -0.13
N GLY A 42 6.40 -3.25 0.49
CA GLY A 42 5.82 -2.35 1.48
C GLY A 42 5.91 -2.89 2.90
N LEU A 43 6.44 -2.08 3.81
CA LEU A 43 6.36 -2.24 5.25
C LEU A 43 5.38 -1.22 5.82
N PHE A 44 4.43 -1.65 6.65
CA PHE A 44 3.34 -0.80 7.12
C PHE A 44 3.42 -0.61 8.63
N CYS A 45 3.16 0.63 9.05
CA CYS A 45 3.18 1.02 10.46
C CYS A 45 2.23 0.18 11.32
N TYR A 46 1.03 -0.16 10.80
CA TYR A 46 0.05 -0.97 11.52
C TYR A 46 -0.28 -2.27 10.82
N LYS A 47 -0.87 -3.19 11.58
CA LYS A 47 -1.41 -4.46 11.08
C LYS A 47 -2.37 -4.29 9.90
N ASN A 48 -2.48 -5.36 9.12
CA ASN A 48 -3.39 -5.53 7.98
C ASN A 48 -3.14 -4.52 6.85
N GLN A 49 -1.88 -4.10 6.67
CA GLN A 49 -1.43 -3.16 5.64
C GLN A 49 -2.16 -1.81 5.75
N THR A 50 -2.19 -1.25 6.96
CA THR A 50 -2.90 0.01 7.24
C THR A 50 -1.95 1.11 7.71
N ASN A 51 -2.44 2.35 7.66
CA ASN A 51 -1.70 3.57 7.97
C ASN A 51 -0.63 3.90 6.90
N ALA A 52 0.49 4.50 7.30
CA ALA A 52 1.58 4.83 6.40
C ALA A 52 2.36 3.56 5.97
N VAL A 53 2.86 3.60 4.75
CA VAL A 53 3.75 2.58 4.16
C VAL A 53 5.15 3.16 3.99
N PHE A 54 6.13 2.31 4.21
CA PHE A 54 7.49 2.47 3.76
C PHE A 54 7.68 1.49 2.61
N ASP A 55 7.62 2.02 1.40
CA ASP A 55 7.82 1.31 0.15
C ASP A 55 9.30 1.28 -0.23
N LEU A 56 9.77 0.11 -0.67
CA LEU A 56 11.14 -0.15 -1.07
C LEU A 56 11.14 -0.69 -2.50
N TYR A 57 11.92 -0.03 -3.35
CA TYR A 57 12.33 -0.46 -4.67
C TYR A 57 13.79 -0.94 -4.67
N GLY A 58 14.60 -0.45 -3.72
CA GLY A 58 16.00 -0.81 -3.51
C GLY A 58 16.22 -1.48 -2.15
N SER A 59 17.24 -2.34 -2.07
CA SER A 59 17.66 -2.89 -0.78
C SER A 59 18.15 -1.77 0.13
N ASP A 60 17.82 -1.86 1.41
CA ASP A 60 18.20 -0.87 2.40
C ASP A 60 18.74 -1.53 3.66
N SER A 61 20.00 -1.20 3.94
CA SER A 61 20.78 -1.78 5.03
C SER A 61 20.49 -1.16 6.39
N ASN A 62 19.80 -0.02 6.50
CA ASN A 62 19.56 0.61 7.79
C ASN A 62 18.39 1.61 7.76
N PHE A 63 17.29 1.27 8.42
CA PHE A 63 16.10 2.13 8.51
C PHE A 63 16.23 3.28 9.53
N GLY A 64 17.39 3.43 10.19
CA GLY A 64 17.60 4.35 11.31
C GLY A 64 17.44 5.84 10.98
N ASP A 65 17.41 6.21 9.70
CA ASP A 65 17.16 7.57 9.21
C ASP A 65 15.93 7.65 8.27
N ASP A 66 15.17 6.55 8.17
CA ASP A 66 14.00 6.45 7.30
C ASP A 66 12.72 6.74 8.06
N PHE A 67 11.82 7.46 7.39
CA PHE A 67 10.57 7.89 7.97
C PHE A 67 9.42 7.53 7.06
N PHE A 68 8.34 7.01 7.66
CA PHE A 68 7.07 6.83 6.98
C PHE A 68 6.61 8.15 6.36
N LYS A 69 6.14 8.12 5.11
CA LYS A 69 5.66 9.30 4.38
C LYS A 69 4.14 9.34 4.29
N GLY A 70 3.64 10.40 3.66
CA GLY A 70 2.21 10.64 3.43
C GLY A 70 1.55 11.48 4.53
N SER A 71 0.23 11.37 4.63
CA SER A 71 -0.61 12.18 5.52
C SER A 71 -1.31 11.36 6.63
N GLN A 72 -0.93 10.09 6.80
CA GLN A 72 -1.50 9.21 7.81
C GLN A 72 -0.88 9.47 9.19
N SER A 73 -1.44 8.90 10.26
CA SER A 73 -0.98 9.23 11.62
C SER A 73 0.45 8.81 11.94
N CYS A 74 1.00 7.80 11.25
CA CYS A 74 2.41 7.42 11.38
C CYS A 74 3.33 8.22 10.46
N ALA A 75 2.85 9.22 9.71
CA ALA A 75 3.73 10.05 8.89
C ALA A 75 4.80 10.73 9.76
N ASN A 76 6.04 10.77 9.29
CA ASN A 76 7.23 11.23 10.01
C ASN A 76 7.61 10.42 11.26
N GLN A 77 7.05 9.23 11.44
CA GLN A 77 7.54 8.26 12.40
C GLN A 77 8.74 7.51 11.81
N LEU A 78 9.78 7.28 12.62
CA LEU A 78 10.93 6.48 12.23
C LEU A 78 10.48 5.06 11.92
N VAL A 79 10.92 4.52 10.77
CA VAL A 79 10.53 3.19 10.29
C VAL A 79 11.20 2.09 11.12
N ASP A 80 12.45 2.33 11.51
CA ASP A 80 13.23 1.41 12.34
C ASP A 80 12.44 0.99 13.58
N ASN A 81 12.31 -0.32 13.77
CA ASN A 81 11.59 -0.91 14.90
C ASN A 81 10.11 -0.45 15.01
N TYR A 82 9.44 -0.14 13.91
CA TYR A 82 8.07 0.41 13.94
C TYR A 82 7.11 -0.20 12.88
N THR A 83 7.45 -1.37 12.35
CA THR A 83 6.62 -2.07 11.35
C THR A 83 5.80 -3.20 11.96
N GLU A 84 4.53 -3.30 11.56
CA GLU A 84 3.60 -4.34 12.04
C GLU A 84 2.99 -5.23 10.94
N SER A 85 3.14 -4.86 9.67
CA SER A 85 2.70 -5.70 8.55
C SER A 85 3.44 -5.39 7.26
N TYR A 86 3.27 -6.25 6.26
CA TYR A 86 3.97 -6.15 4.99
C TYR A 86 3.07 -6.52 3.80
N LEU A 87 3.47 -6.07 2.62
CA LEU A 87 2.95 -6.51 1.32
C LEU A 87 4.05 -6.43 0.27
N ASN A 88 4.36 -7.55 -0.37
CA ASN A 88 5.32 -7.62 -1.46
C ASN A 88 4.60 -7.54 -2.82
N LYS A 89 4.65 -6.37 -3.47
CA LYS A 89 4.17 -6.14 -4.84
C LYS A 89 5.32 -6.11 -5.85
N ASP A 90 6.53 -6.40 -5.41
CA ASP A 90 7.70 -6.49 -6.25
C ASP A 90 7.72 -7.80 -7.05
N VAL A 91 8.56 -7.86 -8.07
CA VAL A 91 8.89 -9.06 -8.85
C VAL A 91 9.96 -9.92 -8.18
N TYR A 92 10.61 -9.40 -7.13
CA TYR A 92 11.59 -10.11 -6.31
C TYR A 92 11.00 -10.57 -4.97
N ALA A 93 11.62 -11.59 -4.38
CA ALA A 93 11.37 -11.87 -2.97
C ALA A 93 12.20 -10.91 -2.11
N TRP A 94 11.77 -10.67 -0.89
CA TRP A 94 12.43 -9.76 0.04
C TRP A 94 12.76 -10.44 1.35
N THR A 95 13.95 -10.23 1.87
CA THR A 95 14.32 -10.69 3.21
C THR A 95 14.39 -9.49 4.14
N VAL A 96 13.60 -9.52 5.21
CA VAL A 96 13.61 -8.52 6.29
C VAL A 96 14.43 -9.02 7.46
N TYR A 97 15.08 -8.09 8.17
CA TYR A 97 15.98 -8.39 9.27
C TYR A 97 15.67 -7.53 10.49
N THR A 98 15.86 -8.09 11.69
CA THR A 98 15.65 -7.36 12.95
C THR A 98 16.83 -6.48 13.37
N GLY A 99 17.87 -6.39 12.54
CA GLY A 99 19.06 -5.59 12.78
C GLY A 99 19.53 -4.94 11.48
N TRP A 100 20.41 -3.96 11.61
CA TRP A 100 21.02 -3.27 10.47
C TRP A 100 21.96 -4.21 9.69
N ALA A 101 22.19 -3.91 8.42
CA ALA A 101 23.05 -4.63 7.48
C ALA A 101 22.80 -6.15 7.42
N GLY A 102 21.54 -6.57 7.52
CA GLY A 102 21.18 -7.99 7.42
C GLY A 102 21.50 -8.81 8.69
N GLN A 103 21.68 -8.16 9.84
CA GLN A 103 21.91 -8.84 11.11
C GLN A 103 20.62 -9.24 11.83
N GLY A 104 20.74 -10.15 12.80
CA GLY A 104 19.62 -10.56 13.65
C GLY A 104 18.76 -11.68 13.03
N TYR A 105 17.50 -11.76 13.46
CA TYR A 105 16.55 -12.71 12.86
C TYR A 105 16.13 -12.24 11.48
N SER A 106 15.91 -13.18 10.57
CA SER A 106 15.52 -12.89 9.19
C SER A 106 14.30 -13.69 8.76
N ALA A 107 13.49 -13.12 7.88
CA ALA A 107 12.41 -13.84 7.20
C ALA A 107 12.33 -13.41 5.74
N THR A 108 12.24 -14.39 4.83
CA THR A 108 12.04 -14.14 3.41
C THR A 108 10.56 -14.16 3.06
N LEU A 109 10.14 -13.15 2.33
CA LEU A 109 8.78 -12.85 1.93
C LEU A 109 8.71 -13.03 0.41
N PRO A 110 8.07 -14.10 -0.10
CA PRO A 110 8.00 -14.32 -1.54
C PRO A 110 7.19 -13.22 -2.24
N VAL A 111 7.29 -13.18 -3.57
CA VAL A 111 6.46 -12.32 -4.42
C VAL A 111 4.98 -12.51 -4.08
N GLY A 112 4.24 -11.40 -3.93
CA GLY A 112 2.83 -11.41 -3.56
C GLY A 112 2.55 -11.71 -2.09
N ALA A 113 3.56 -11.93 -1.25
CA ALA A 113 3.37 -12.19 0.17
C ALA A 113 2.70 -11.00 0.86
N ARG A 114 1.71 -11.30 1.70
CA ARG A 114 0.94 -10.31 2.46
C ARG A 114 0.63 -10.87 3.83
N GLY A 115 0.89 -10.09 4.88
CA GLY A 115 0.58 -10.54 6.24
C GLY A 115 0.99 -9.56 7.32
N ASN A 116 0.60 -9.89 8.55
CA ASN A 116 1.11 -9.23 9.74
C ASN A 116 2.47 -9.81 10.11
N THR A 117 3.32 -9.01 10.72
CA THR A 117 4.55 -9.50 11.32
C THR A 117 4.23 -10.44 12.49
N THR A 118 5.09 -11.44 12.72
CA THR A 118 5.02 -12.28 13.91
C THR A 118 5.65 -11.56 15.11
N SER A 119 5.49 -12.09 16.32
CA SER A 119 6.07 -11.49 17.53
C SER A 119 7.58 -11.24 17.47
N THR A 120 8.31 -11.97 16.63
CA THR A 120 9.75 -11.77 16.41
C THR A 120 10.06 -10.52 15.59
N PHE A 121 9.18 -10.16 14.64
CA PHE A 121 9.41 -9.09 13.65
C PHE A 121 8.56 -7.83 13.89
N THR A 122 7.49 -7.93 14.68
CA THR A 122 6.66 -6.76 15.00
C THR A 122 7.47 -5.73 15.77
N ASN A 123 7.59 -4.54 15.22
CA ASN A 123 8.32 -3.42 15.80
C ASN A 123 9.80 -3.75 16.09
N THR A 124 10.41 -4.58 15.25
CA THR A 124 11.84 -4.94 15.37
C THR A 124 12.61 -4.91 14.05
N ILE A 125 11.96 -4.71 12.90
CA ILE A 125 12.63 -4.71 11.58
C ILE A 125 13.47 -3.44 11.42
N SER A 126 14.71 -3.62 10.94
CA SER A 126 15.71 -2.56 10.79
C SER A 126 16.46 -2.55 9.45
N SER A 127 16.34 -3.60 8.63
CA SER A 127 16.86 -3.61 7.26
C SER A 127 16.12 -4.61 6.37
N ALA A 128 16.20 -4.43 5.05
CA ALA A 128 15.60 -5.33 4.08
C ALA A 128 16.39 -5.39 2.77
N PHE A 129 16.44 -6.59 2.17
CA PHE A 129 17.16 -6.84 0.93
C PHE A 129 16.32 -7.69 -0.02
N PHE A 130 16.26 -7.32 -1.30
CA PHE A 130 15.67 -8.17 -2.33
C PHE A 130 16.61 -9.33 -2.69
N VAL A 131 16.03 -10.46 -3.11
CA VAL A 131 16.74 -11.71 -3.48
C VAL A 131 16.25 -12.28 -4.81
#